data_AF-A0A838RMT9-F1
#
_entry.id   AF-A0A838RMT9-F1
#
_cell.length_a   1.000
_cell.length_b   1.000
_cell.length_c   1.000
_cell.angle_alpha   90.00
_cell.angle_beta   90.00
_cell.angle_gamma   90.00
#
_symmetry.space_group_name_H-M   'P 1'
#
loop_
_entity.id
_entity.type
_entity.pdbx_description
1 polymer ?
#
loop_
_entity_poly.entity_id
_entity_poly.type
_entity_poly.pdbx_seq_one_letter_code
_entity_poly.pdbx_strand_id
1 'polypeptide(L)'
;MQAPSRTISWPIVFISLGILVVALGLCAACLSLSIAFDTEVPSSTSQSYLFCFVLIALPMIVSGAASLWYGVRQRAQEKAKQLQRFILDLASKNNGAVTATELALHSTMPLDQAQDYLDTLAARGVCRMELAENGTTCFVFEHPGSLNDGGGSGGAKTHE
;
A
#
# COMPACT_ATOMS: atom_id res chain seq x y z
N MET A 1 -0.71 38.33 5.45
CA MET A 1 -1.25 37.51 6.55
C MET A 1 -2.15 36.43 5.93
N GLN A 2 -1.59 35.25 5.64
CA GLN A 2 -2.37 34.11 5.10
C GLN A 2 -2.85 33.26 6.28
N ALA A 3 -4.17 33.06 6.35
CA ALA A 3 -4.80 32.18 7.32
C ALA A 3 -4.39 30.72 7.03
N PRO A 4 -4.08 29.90 8.05
CA PRO A 4 -3.85 28.49 7.83
C PRO A 4 -5.18 27.83 7.47
N SER A 5 -5.31 27.41 6.21
CA SER A 5 -6.36 26.50 5.80
C SER A 5 -6.19 25.21 6.58
N ARG A 6 -7.04 25.01 7.60
CA ARG A 6 -7.25 23.69 8.19
C ARG A 6 -7.76 22.79 7.07
N THR A 7 -6.85 22.09 6.41
CA THR A 7 -7.15 21.01 5.48
C THR A 7 -7.74 19.87 6.29
N ILE A 8 -9.03 20.01 6.61
CA ILE A 8 -9.88 18.92 7.07
C ILE A 8 -9.72 17.82 6.03
N SER A 9 -8.96 16.79 6.42
CA SER A 9 -8.65 15.68 5.55
C SER A 9 -9.97 14.95 5.34
N TRP A 10 -10.58 15.16 4.18
CA TRP A 10 -11.80 14.50 3.71
C TRP A 10 -11.93 13.01 4.11
N PRO A 11 -10.87 12.17 4.08
CA PRO A 11 -10.97 10.80 4.57
C PRO A 11 -11.34 10.68 6.07
N ILE A 12 -10.86 11.59 6.91
CA ILE A 12 -11.14 11.58 8.36
C ILE A 12 -12.62 11.91 8.60
N VAL A 13 -13.19 12.83 7.81
CA VAL A 13 -14.62 13.17 7.89
C VAL A 13 -15.47 11.95 7.52
N PHE A 14 -15.13 11.24 6.44
CA PHE A 14 -15.85 10.03 6.05
C PHE A 14 -15.73 8.90 7.09
N ILE A 15 -14.56 8.74 7.71
CA ILE A 15 -14.36 7.75 8.77
C ILE A 15 -15.20 8.10 10.00
N SER A 16 -15.22 9.38 10.41
CA SER A 16 -16.03 9.83 11.54
C SER A 16 -17.54 9.71 11.27
N LEU A 17 -17.98 10.01 10.04
CA LEU A 17 -19.36 9.85 9.61
C LEU A 17 -19.76 8.37 9.61
N GLY A 18 -18.86 7.49 9.15
CA GLY A 18 -19.07 6.04 9.19
C GLY A 18 -19.19 5.50 10.62
N ILE A 19 -18.31 5.94 11.54
CA ILE A 19 -18.37 5.56 12.96
C ILE A 19 -19.66 6.07 13.62
N LEU A 20 -20.06 7.31 13.34
CA LEU A 20 -21.31 7.90 13.83
C LEU A 20 -22.52 7.09 13.35
N VAL A 21 -22.53 6.71 12.07
CA VAL A 21 -23.59 5.93 11.45
C VAL A 21 -23.65 4.54 12.10
N VAL A 22 -22.52 3.82 12.25
CA VAL A 22 -22.46 2.52 12.92
C VAL A 22 -22.90 2.61 14.39
N ALA A 23 -22.46 3.62 15.14
CA ALA A 23 -22.88 3.82 16.52
C ALA A 23 -24.39 4.08 16.64
N LEU A 24 -24.95 4.87 15.73
CA LEU A 24 -26.38 5.17 15.69
C LEU A 24 -27.21 3.93 15.33
N GLY A 25 -26.72 3.09 14.42
CA GLY A 25 -27.32 1.78 14.11
C GLY A 25 -27.28 0.82 15.30
N LEU A 26 -26.19 0.80 16.05
CA LEU A 26 -26.04 -0.05 17.23
C LEU A 26 -26.89 0.43 18.40
N CYS A 27 -27.03 1.75 18.57
CA CYS A 27 -27.95 2.35 19.54
C CYS A 27 -29.41 2.03 19.20
N ALA A 28 -29.80 2.14 17.92
CA ALA A 28 -31.13 1.74 17.47
C ALA A 28 -31.38 0.23 17.71
N ALA A 29 -30.36 -0.62 17.50
CA ALA A 29 -30.40 -2.05 17.83
C ALA A 29 -30.69 -2.29 19.30
N CYS A 30 -29.94 -1.62 20.17
CA CYS A 30 -30.08 -1.77 21.61
C CYS A 30 -31.45 -1.30 22.09
N LEU A 31 -31.95 -0.18 21.56
CA LEU A 31 -33.29 0.31 21.88
C LEU A 31 -34.39 -0.64 21.40
N SER A 32 -34.27 -1.18 20.18
CA SER A 32 -35.20 -2.19 19.68
C SER A 32 -35.17 -3.48 20.50
N LEU A 33 -33.99 -3.92 20.96
CA LEU A 33 -33.86 -5.08 21.85
C LEU A 33 -34.50 -4.82 23.22
N SER A 34 -34.25 -3.66 23.81
CA SER A 34 -34.84 -3.29 25.11
C SER A 34 -36.37 -3.25 25.06
N ILE A 35 -36.96 -2.73 23.99
CA ILE A 35 -38.42 -2.70 23.81
C ILE A 35 -38.98 -4.13 23.62
N ALA A 36 -38.25 -4.99 22.90
CA ALA A 36 -38.65 -6.39 22.69
C ALA A 36 -38.58 -7.25 23.96
N PHE A 37 -37.75 -6.87 24.94
CA PHE A 37 -37.71 -7.54 26.25
C PHE A 37 -38.81 -7.05 27.20
N ASP A 38 -39.30 -5.82 27.05
CA ASP A 38 -40.29 -5.21 27.95
C ASP A 38 -41.74 -5.47 27.50
N THR A 39 -41.96 -5.66 26.20
CA THR A 39 -43.29 -5.98 25.66
C THR A 39 -43.35 -7.45 25.28
N GLU A 40 -44.30 -8.21 25.85
CA GLU A 40 -44.66 -9.55 25.38
C GLU A 40 -45.28 -9.43 23.97
N VAL A 41 -44.40 -9.32 22.96
CA VAL A 41 -44.81 -9.06 21.58
C VAL A 41 -45.49 -10.31 21.02
N PRO A 42 -46.74 -10.22 20.51
CA PRO A 42 -47.44 -11.38 19.94
C PRO A 42 -46.65 -11.97 18.76
N SER A 43 -46.49 -13.30 18.79
CA SER A 43 -45.50 -14.11 18.08
C SER A 43 -45.48 -14.05 16.54
N SER A 44 -46.44 -13.37 15.90
CA SER A 44 -46.46 -13.20 14.43
C SER A 44 -45.80 -11.90 13.94
N THR A 45 -45.74 -10.86 14.77
CA THR A 45 -45.19 -9.55 14.40
C THR A 45 -43.70 -9.43 14.71
N SER A 46 -43.21 -10.23 15.66
CA SER A 46 -41.81 -10.23 16.13
C SER A 46 -40.79 -10.69 15.08
N GLN A 47 -41.20 -11.54 14.13
CA GLN A 47 -40.28 -12.07 13.10
C GLN A 47 -39.93 -11.03 12.01
N SER A 48 -40.86 -10.12 11.68
CA SER A 48 -40.61 -9.09 10.67
C SER A 48 -39.57 -8.07 11.11
N TYR A 49 -39.58 -7.68 12.39
CA TYR A 49 -38.62 -6.71 12.92
C TYR A 49 -37.19 -7.25 12.96
N LEU A 50 -37.00 -8.52 13.34
CA LEU A 50 -35.69 -9.15 13.33
C LEU A 50 -35.10 -9.26 11.92
N PHE A 51 -35.94 -9.57 10.93
CA PHE A 51 -35.51 -9.61 9.53
C PHE A 51 -35.06 -8.25 9.01
N CYS A 52 -35.83 -7.19 9.29
CA CYS A 52 -35.44 -5.82 8.95
C CYS A 52 -34.13 -5.42 9.65
N PHE A 53 -33.96 -5.84 10.90
CA PHE A 53 -32.75 -5.53 11.66
C PHE A 53 -31.51 -6.16 11.04
N VAL A 54 -31.59 -7.43 10.68
CA VAL A 54 -30.49 -8.16 10.05
C VAL A 54 -30.17 -7.62 8.66
N LEU A 55 -31.17 -7.26 7.86
CA LEU A 55 -30.99 -6.69 6.52
C LEU A 55 -30.31 -5.31 6.53
N ILE A 56 -30.49 -4.52 7.59
CA ILE A 56 -29.90 -3.19 7.69
C ILE A 56 -28.54 -3.25 8.42
N ALA A 57 -28.44 -4.04 9.48
CA ALA A 57 -27.23 -4.11 10.30
C ALA A 57 -26.06 -4.82 9.58
N LEU A 58 -26.32 -5.89 8.83
CA LEU A 58 -25.27 -6.63 8.11
C LEU A 58 -24.50 -5.77 7.09
N PRO A 59 -25.14 -5.09 6.12
CA PRO A 59 -24.40 -4.29 5.14
C PRO A 59 -23.66 -3.12 5.79
N MET A 60 -24.18 -2.59 6.90
CA MET A 60 -23.55 -1.52 7.66
C MET A 60 -22.24 -1.97 8.31
N ILE A 61 -22.24 -3.13 8.98
CA ILE A 61 -21.03 -3.72 9.59
C ILE A 61 -20.01 -4.11 8.51
N VAL A 62 -20.47 -4.72 7.42
CA VAL A 62 -19.60 -5.11 6.29
C VAL A 62 -18.96 -3.88 5.65
N SER A 63 -19.73 -2.81 5.42
CA SER A 63 -19.21 -1.56 4.86
C SER A 63 -18.20 -0.87 5.78
N GLY A 64 -18.47 -0.84 7.10
CA GLY A 64 -17.55 -0.29 8.09
C GLY A 64 -16.22 -1.06 8.16
N ALA A 65 -16.29 -2.40 8.19
CA ALA A 65 -15.11 -3.25 8.18
C ALA A 65 -14.32 -3.12 6.87
N ALA A 66 -15.00 -3.09 5.72
CA ALA A 66 -14.37 -2.90 4.42
C ALA A 66 -13.68 -1.53 4.31
N SER A 67 -14.31 -0.47 4.84
CA SER A 67 -13.73 0.88 4.85
C SER A 67 -12.46 0.96 5.71
N LEU A 68 -12.45 0.30 6.87
CA LEU A 68 -11.24 0.17 7.70
C LEU A 68 -10.14 -0.63 6.98
N TRP A 69 -10.50 -1.74 6.34
CA TRP A 69 -9.56 -2.54 5.56
C TRP A 69 -8.98 -1.77 4.36
N TYR A 70 -9.80 -0.98 3.67
CA TYR A 70 -9.35 -0.13 2.57
C TYR A 70 -8.36 0.94 3.06
N GLY A 71 -8.63 1.58 4.20
CA GLY A 71 -7.74 2.58 4.78
C GLY A 71 -6.39 2.01 5.23
N VAL A 72 -6.38 0.81 5.83
CA VAL A 72 -5.13 0.13 6.23
C VAL A 72 -4.31 -0.30 5.01
N ARG A 73 -4.98 -0.84 3.97
CA ARG A 73 -4.31 -1.20 2.71
C ARG A 73 -3.70 -0.01 1.99
N GLN A 74 -4.33 1.16 2.02
CA GLN A 74 -3.79 2.36 1.40
C GLN A 74 -2.44 2.74 2.02
N ARG A 75 -2.32 2.73 3.35
CA ARG A 75 -1.06 3.07 4.04
C ARG A 75 0.07 2.07 3.72
N ALA A 76 -0.26 0.78 3.62
CA ALA A 76 0.71 -0.24 3.26
C ALA A 76 1.23 -0.04 1.82
N GLN A 77 0.33 0.28 0.88
CA GLN A 77 0.72 0.55 -0.50
C GLN A 77 1.53 1.84 -0.65
N GLU A 78 1.22 2.87 0.13
CA GLU A 78 1.93 4.15 0.06
C GLU A 78 3.38 4.01 0.52
N LYS A 79 3.62 3.27 1.62
CA LYS A 79 4.97 2.93 2.08
C LYS A 79 5.75 2.12 1.04
N ALA A 80 5.12 1.10 0.45
CA ALA A 80 5.76 0.28 -0.57
C ALA A 80 6.13 1.09 -1.83
N LYS A 81 5.24 1.99 -2.27
CA LYS A 81 5.49 2.89 -3.41
C LYS A 81 6.62 3.88 -3.13
N GLN A 82 6.68 4.44 -1.92
CA GLN A 82 7.76 5.34 -1.53
C GLN A 82 9.11 4.63 -1.53
N LEU A 83 9.17 3.42 -0.96
CA LEU A 83 10.40 2.60 -0.97
C LEU A 83 10.83 2.25 -2.39
N GLN A 84 9.90 1.85 -3.26
CA GLN A 84 10.20 1.55 -4.66
C GLN A 84 10.77 2.76 -5.40
N ARG A 85 10.17 3.94 -5.22
CA ARG A 85 10.67 5.20 -5.82
C ARG A 85 12.09 5.52 -5.33
N PHE A 86 12.36 5.27 -4.05
CA PHE A 86 13.67 5.48 -3.48
C PHE A 86 14.72 4.54 -4.07
N ILE A 87 14.39 3.26 -4.27
CA ILE A 87 15.27 2.28 -4.92
C ILE A 87 15.59 2.71 -6.36
N LEU A 88 14.58 3.18 -7.11
CA LEU A 88 14.76 3.67 -8.48
C LEU A 88 15.62 4.96 -8.53
N ASP A 89 15.45 5.87 -7.58
CA ASP A 89 16.28 7.08 -7.46
C ASP A 89 17.75 6.72 -7.12
N LEU A 90 17.94 5.77 -6.20
CA LEU A 90 19.25 5.24 -5.86
C LEU A 90 19.93 4.55 -7.05
N ALA A 91 19.17 3.74 -7.81
CA ALA A 91 19.64 3.12 -9.04
C ALA A 91 20.02 4.18 -10.09
N SER A 92 19.23 5.23 -10.25
CA SER A 92 19.53 6.31 -11.19
C SER A 92 20.82 7.05 -10.85
N LYS A 93 21.20 7.14 -9.56
CA LYS A 93 22.45 7.79 -9.12
C LYS A 93 23.67 6.90 -9.32
N ASN A 94 23.51 5.59 -9.22
CA ASN A 94 24.58 4.60 -9.29
C ASN A 94 24.66 3.90 -10.67
N ASN A 95 24.44 4.63 -11.76
CA ASN A 95 24.49 4.13 -13.15
C ASN A 95 23.59 2.91 -13.42
N GLY A 96 22.44 2.83 -12.75
CA GLY A 96 21.50 1.73 -12.89
C GLY A 96 21.79 0.52 -12.00
N ALA A 97 22.87 0.50 -11.21
CA ALA A 97 23.21 -0.63 -10.34
C ALA A 97 22.97 -0.31 -8.86
N VAL A 98 22.37 -1.25 -8.12
CA VAL A 98 22.13 -1.14 -6.66
C VAL A 98 22.51 -2.46 -5.98
N THR A 99 23.21 -2.38 -4.85
CA THR A 99 23.49 -3.55 -4.00
C THR A 99 22.57 -3.57 -2.79
N ALA A 100 22.40 -4.75 -2.17
CA ALA A 100 21.64 -4.88 -0.93
C ALA A 100 22.22 -4.02 0.20
N THR A 101 23.56 -3.89 0.25
CA THR A 101 24.27 -3.05 1.22
C THR A 101 23.97 -1.57 1.01
N GLU A 102 24.00 -1.10 -0.24
CA GLU A 102 23.66 0.29 -0.57
C GLU A 102 22.22 0.60 -0.16
N LEU A 103 21.29 -0.32 -0.45
CA LEU A 103 19.89 -0.16 -0.09
C LEU A 103 19.68 -0.17 1.44
N ALA A 104 20.39 -1.01 2.19
CA ALA A 104 20.32 -1.06 3.65
C ALA A 104 20.99 0.15 4.34
N LEU A 105 21.97 0.78 3.70
CA LEU A 105 22.58 2.02 4.20
C LEU A 105 21.64 3.21 4.01
N HIS A 106 20.93 3.23 2.88
CA HIS A 106 20.13 4.38 2.47
C HIS A 106 18.65 4.29 2.91
N SER A 107 18.11 3.09 3.03
CA SER A 107 16.80 2.83 3.64
C SER A 107 17.05 2.23 5.02
N THR A 108 16.31 2.65 6.05
CA THR A 108 16.44 2.18 7.45
C THR A 108 16.00 0.70 7.63
N MET A 109 16.25 -0.13 6.62
CA MET A 109 15.86 -1.53 6.49
C MET A 109 17.08 -2.42 6.77
N PRO A 110 16.90 -3.54 7.49
CA PRO A 110 17.99 -4.48 7.70
C PRO A 110 18.44 -5.12 6.38
N LEU A 111 19.72 -5.49 6.30
CA LEU A 111 20.35 -6.04 5.10
C LEU A 111 19.60 -7.26 4.54
N ASP A 112 19.18 -8.18 5.40
CA ASP A 112 18.45 -9.39 5.01
C ASP A 112 17.14 -9.06 4.27
N GLN A 113 16.37 -8.08 4.78
CA GLN A 113 15.13 -7.70 4.12
C GLN A 113 15.40 -6.93 2.81
N ALA A 114 16.45 -6.11 2.77
CA ALA A 114 16.84 -5.39 1.55
C ALA A 114 17.20 -6.37 0.42
N GLN A 115 17.89 -7.45 0.75
CA GLN A 115 18.22 -8.53 -0.18
C GLN A 115 16.97 -9.26 -0.68
N ASP A 116 16.09 -9.71 0.22
CA ASP A 116 14.81 -10.34 -0.14
C ASP A 116 13.95 -9.46 -1.07
N TYR A 117 13.97 -8.15 -0.83
CA TYR A 117 13.21 -7.20 -1.65
C TYR A 117 13.78 -7.06 -3.05
N LEU A 118 15.11 -7.00 -3.19
CA LEU A 118 15.80 -6.98 -4.48
C LEU A 118 15.63 -8.30 -5.24
N ASP A 119 15.72 -9.43 -4.55
CA ASP A 119 15.46 -10.75 -5.14
C ASP A 119 14.02 -10.86 -5.65
N THR A 120 13.06 -10.33 -4.90
CA THR A 120 11.66 -10.25 -5.35
C THR A 120 11.50 -9.38 -6.59
N LEU A 121 12.25 -8.28 -6.70
CA LEU A 121 12.23 -7.42 -7.89
C LEU A 121 12.90 -8.09 -9.10
N ALA A 122 13.98 -8.83 -8.89
CA ALA A 122 14.65 -9.62 -9.92
C ALA A 122 13.74 -10.74 -10.43
N ALA A 123 13.07 -11.46 -9.53
CA ALA A 123 12.10 -12.51 -9.85
C ALA A 123 10.89 -11.98 -10.66
N ARG A 124 10.53 -10.70 -10.48
CA ARG A 124 9.48 -10.02 -11.27
C ARG A 124 9.96 -9.49 -12.61
N GLY A 125 11.25 -9.65 -12.94
CA GLY A 125 11.85 -9.14 -14.19
C GLY A 125 12.06 -7.63 -14.22
N VAL A 126 12.05 -6.95 -13.06
CA VAL A 126 12.26 -5.49 -12.97
C VAL A 126 13.75 -5.13 -13.01
N CYS A 127 14.62 -6.05 -12.56
CA CYS A 127 16.08 -5.90 -12.59
C CYS A 127 16.75 -7.22 -12.95
N ARG A 128 18.01 -7.12 -13.38
CA ARG A 128 18.91 -8.26 -13.59
C ARG A 128 19.87 -8.37 -12.41
N MET A 129 20.05 -9.58 -11.91
CA MET A 129 21.09 -9.88 -10.94
C MET A 129 22.39 -10.16 -11.69
N GLU A 130 23.43 -9.38 -11.40
CA GLU A 130 24.77 -9.54 -11.95
C GLU A 130 25.78 -9.66 -10.81
N LEU A 131 26.83 -10.44 -11.04
CA LEU A 131 27.93 -10.56 -10.10
C LEU A 131 28.99 -9.56 -10.51
N ALA A 132 29.25 -8.57 -9.67
CA ALA A 132 30.32 -7.60 -9.92
C ALA A 132 31.69 -8.30 -9.85
N GLU A 133 32.70 -7.69 -10.49
CA GLU A 133 34.07 -8.23 -10.55
C GLU A 133 34.70 -8.42 -9.15
N ASN A 134 34.18 -7.72 -8.14
CA ASN A 134 34.57 -7.85 -6.74
C ASN A 134 33.87 -9.01 -5.99
N GLY A 135 33.06 -9.83 -6.68
CA GLY A 135 32.31 -10.94 -6.11
C GLY A 135 31.04 -10.54 -5.36
N THR A 136 30.62 -9.28 -5.42
CA THR A 136 29.39 -8.79 -4.78
C THR A 136 28.19 -8.91 -5.73
N THR A 137 27.04 -9.32 -5.21
CA THR A 137 25.78 -9.35 -5.97
C THR A 137 25.24 -7.94 -6.18
N CYS A 138 25.14 -7.52 -7.43
CA CYS A 138 24.60 -6.24 -7.86
C CYS A 138 23.29 -6.45 -8.63
N PHE A 139 22.31 -5.56 -8.43
CA PHE A 139 21.05 -5.57 -9.16
C PHE A 139 21.02 -4.39 -10.13
N VAL A 140 21.03 -4.70 -11.42
CA VAL A 140 21.05 -3.72 -12.51
C VAL A 140 19.63 -3.49 -13.02
N PHE A 141 19.19 -2.24 -12.98
CA PHE A 141 17.94 -1.75 -13.52
C PHE A 141 18.21 -1.18 -14.92
N GLU A 142 17.67 -1.83 -15.95
CA GLU A 142 17.77 -1.35 -17.33
C GLU A 142 16.95 -0.06 -17.46
N HIS A 143 17.61 1.10 -17.46
CA HIS A 143 16.96 2.36 -17.77
C HIS A 143 16.93 2.53 -19.30
N PRO A 144 15.78 2.79 -19.94
CA PRO A 144 15.67 2.93 -21.40
C PRO A 144 16.42 4.15 -22.00
N GLY A 145 17.25 4.84 -21.21
CA GLY A 145 18.06 5.99 -21.60
C GLY A 145 19.56 5.73 -21.79
N SER A 146 20.08 4.51 -21.56
CA SER A 146 21.52 4.23 -21.66
C SER A 146 22.01 3.74 -23.03
N LEU A 147 21.16 3.76 -24.06
CA LEU A 147 21.53 3.36 -25.44
C LEU A 147 22.25 4.45 -26.25
N ASN A 148 22.94 5.43 -25.64
CA ASN A 148 23.63 6.48 -26.40
C ASN A 148 25.04 6.89 -25.96
N ASP A 149 25.73 6.12 -25.12
CA ASP A 149 27.17 6.34 -24.83
C ASP A 149 28.05 5.26 -25.49
N GLY A 150 27.79 5.03 -26.78
CA GLY A 150 28.59 4.15 -27.65
C GLY A 150 28.84 4.76 -29.03
N GLY A 151 29.05 6.07 -29.10
CA GLY A 151 29.60 6.74 -30.29
C GLY A 151 31.09 6.43 -30.44
N GLY A 152 31.47 5.95 -31.62
CA GLY A 152 32.75 5.28 -31.87
C GLY A 152 34.03 6.09 -31.66
N SER A 153 35.12 5.33 -31.49
CA SER A 153 36.47 5.74 -31.83
C SER A 153 37.05 4.71 -32.79
N GLY A 154 37.28 5.15 -34.03
CA GLY A 154 37.88 4.36 -35.09
C GLY A 154 39.38 4.15 -34.90
N GLY A 155 39.94 3.19 -35.64
CA GLY A 155 41.38 3.00 -35.70
C GLY A 155 41.76 1.70 -36.37
N ALA A 156 42.00 1.77 -37.66
CA ALA A 156 42.47 0.71 -38.55
C ALA A 156 43.63 -0.13 -38.00
N LYS A 157 43.70 -1.39 -38.46
CA LYS A 157 44.87 -1.92 -39.17
C LYS A 157 44.51 -3.15 -40.01
N THR A 158 44.70 -2.96 -41.31
CA THR A 158 45.07 -3.95 -42.32
C THR A 158 46.34 -4.73 -41.93
N HIS A 159 46.59 -5.84 -42.65
CA HIS A 159 47.65 -6.87 -42.57
C HIS A 159 47.14 -8.14 -41.87
N GLU A 160 47.09 -9.31 -42.50
CA GLU A 160 47.75 -9.85 -43.71
C GLU A 160 46.80 -10.74 -44.53
#